data_AF-A0A318EPQ5-F1
#
_entry.id   AF-A0A318EPQ5-F1
#
_cell.length_a   1.000
_cell.length_b   1.000
_cell.length_c   1.000
_cell.angle_alpha   90.00
_cell.angle_beta   90.00
_cell.angle_gamma   90.00
#
_symmetry.space_group_name_H-M   'P 1'
#
loop_
_entity.id
_entity.type
_entity.pdbx_description
1 polymer ?
#
loop_
_entity_poly.entity_id
_entity_poly.type
_entity_poly.pdbx_seq_one_letter_code
_entity_poly.pdbx_strand_id
1 'polypeptide(L)'
;MAVFDDVLTTEGQRFLMKMLSGETQNIQFTRLVLGDGSTSADLKSIVSPIHQVAEVAIDSVTISAQNDVTITAIFKNTDITEGFYMREKAIFASDGTKEVLVLYANAGSLAEYIEPSTSEVYEKILRSILLFSQSDKVNITMYDSGYANALDFQKHIENESIHVTGEDKSKWNEHLNCIATTTSSGHIKIGKGLQVQNGVTSVNLSALIDAIYPIGTVYTSVKDVSPEVFLGGKWERFAEGRTTVGVDLNNSNYNAAGKTGGSATTRLNASNVPSHTHNFNWTGKPSGSASTNVAIYESGNHIHTAGSLTANDTGLTGYIGNIITERESGITCSGVFSQRTSVSSSRYGGGTQSNKAPDFADFNATHGHSLRGNTEWGGQHGHTAAASTILNFNNMTVAGNTSAVNRGG
;
A
#
# COMPACT_ATOMS: atom_id res chain seq x y z
N MET A 1 -67.74 -12.89 60.38
CA MET A 1 -67.53 -12.64 58.95
C MET A 1 -68.58 -13.37 58.14
N ALA A 2 -69.41 -12.63 57.40
CA ALA A 2 -70.36 -13.25 56.46
C ALA A 2 -69.60 -14.08 55.42
N VAL A 3 -70.11 -15.28 55.15
CA VAL A 3 -69.62 -16.16 54.09
C VAL A 3 -70.61 -16.09 52.94
N PHE A 4 -70.12 -15.70 51.76
CA PHE A 4 -70.91 -15.61 50.55
C PHE A 4 -70.47 -16.71 49.58
N ASP A 5 -71.40 -17.60 49.26
CA ASP A 5 -71.25 -18.55 48.17
C ASP A 5 -71.88 -17.96 46.91
N ASP A 6 -71.04 -17.45 46.01
CA ASP A 6 -71.50 -16.81 44.78
C ASP A 6 -72.11 -17.81 43.81
N VAL A 7 -73.35 -17.54 43.42
CA VAL A 7 -74.07 -18.31 42.42
C VAL A 7 -74.21 -17.49 41.15
N LEU A 8 -73.80 -18.06 40.02
CA LEU A 8 -74.07 -17.51 38.70
C LEU A 8 -75.57 -17.64 38.39
N THR A 9 -76.24 -16.49 38.19
CA THR A 9 -77.68 -16.46 37.89
C THR A 9 -77.94 -16.95 36.46
N THR A 10 -79.19 -17.31 36.17
CA THR A 10 -79.60 -17.73 34.82
C THR A 10 -79.39 -16.63 33.79
N GLU A 11 -79.71 -15.38 34.15
CA GLU A 11 -79.49 -14.22 33.29
C GLU A 11 -77.99 -13.89 33.15
N GLY A 12 -77.23 -14.01 34.24
CA GLY A 12 -75.77 -13.88 34.24
C GLY A 12 -75.10 -14.89 33.31
N GLN A 13 -75.51 -16.16 33.38
CA GLN A 13 -75.00 -17.21 32.50
C GLN A 13 -75.29 -16.89 31.03
N ARG A 14 -76.53 -16.52 30.69
CA ARG A 14 -76.89 -16.12 29.31
C ARG A 14 -76.07 -14.93 28.85
N PHE A 15 -75.85 -13.97 29.72
CA PHE A 15 -75.11 -12.76 29.43
C PHE A 15 -73.61 -13.04 29.17
N LEU A 16 -72.96 -13.82 30.03
CA LEU A 16 -71.56 -14.22 29.84
C LEU A 16 -71.37 -15.10 28.60
N MET A 17 -72.35 -15.94 28.25
CA MET A 17 -72.30 -16.75 27.03
C MET A 17 -72.25 -15.91 25.75
N LYS A 18 -72.84 -14.70 25.72
CA LYS A 18 -72.74 -13.79 24.58
C LYS A 18 -71.32 -13.28 24.36
N MET A 19 -70.54 -13.12 25.43
CA MET A 19 -69.11 -12.80 25.31
C MET A 19 -68.34 -13.99 24.74
N LEU A 20 -68.61 -15.19 25.25
CA LEU A 20 -67.94 -16.41 24.78
C LEU A 20 -68.26 -16.75 23.32
N SER A 21 -69.48 -16.45 22.84
CA SER A 21 -69.86 -16.60 21.44
C SER A 21 -69.36 -15.47 20.53
N GLY A 22 -68.81 -14.39 21.10
CA GLY A 22 -68.33 -13.22 20.37
C GLY A 22 -69.42 -12.24 19.94
N GLU A 23 -70.65 -12.39 20.42
CA GLU A 23 -71.76 -11.46 20.16
C GLU A 23 -71.56 -10.09 20.83
N THR A 24 -70.89 -10.06 21.98
CA THR A 24 -70.44 -8.82 22.63
C THR A 24 -68.97 -8.93 23.01
N GLN A 25 -68.22 -7.84 22.88
CA GLN A 25 -66.81 -7.77 23.27
C GLN A 25 -66.57 -6.83 24.46
N ASN A 26 -67.63 -6.20 24.97
CA ASN A 26 -67.53 -5.18 26.00
C ASN A 26 -68.43 -5.53 27.20
N ILE A 27 -68.08 -6.56 27.96
CA ILE A 27 -68.73 -6.80 29.25
C ILE A 27 -68.02 -5.98 30.33
N GLN A 28 -68.78 -5.18 31.07
CA GLN A 28 -68.28 -4.39 32.19
C GLN A 28 -69.04 -4.75 33.46
N PHE A 29 -68.33 -5.07 34.54
CA PHE A 29 -68.95 -5.17 35.86
C PHE A 29 -69.18 -3.75 36.40
N THR A 30 -70.42 -3.42 36.69
CA THR A 30 -70.84 -2.03 36.92
C THR A 30 -70.87 -1.68 38.40
N ARG A 31 -71.43 -2.56 39.23
CA ARG A 31 -71.64 -2.32 40.66
C ARG A 31 -71.87 -3.61 41.44
N LEU A 32 -71.54 -3.56 42.73
CA LEU A 32 -71.89 -4.56 43.72
C LEU A 32 -72.93 -3.98 44.67
N VAL A 33 -73.95 -4.75 44.98
CA VAL A 33 -75.00 -4.39 45.92
C VAL A 33 -74.92 -5.29 47.13
N LEU A 34 -75.03 -4.68 48.31
CA LEU A 34 -75.19 -5.37 49.60
C LEU A 34 -76.59 -5.09 50.14
N GLY A 35 -77.14 -6.07 50.83
CA GLY A 35 -78.47 -5.97 51.41
C GLY A 35 -78.66 -6.90 52.60
N ASP A 36 -79.82 -6.78 53.23
CA ASP A 36 -80.25 -7.69 54.28
C ASP A 36 -81.40 -8.62 53.84
N GLY A 37 -81.72 -8.61 52.55
CA GLY A 37 -82.77 -9.45 51.97
C GLY A 37 -82.57 -10.94 52.27
N SER A 38 -83.66 -11.62 52.57
CA SER A 38 -83.70 -13.07 52.78
C SER A 38 -84.62 -13.70 51.75
N THR A 39 -84.21 -14.85 51.21
CA THR A 39 -84.98 -15.59 50.22
C THR A 39 -84.88 -17.09 50.47
N SER A 40 -85.95 -17.80 50.15
CA SER A 40 -86.00 -19.26 50.06
C SER A 40 -86.07 -19.75 48.61
N ALA A 41 -86.07 -18.83 47.63
CA ALA A 41 -86.07 -19.18 46.21
C ALA A 41 -84.70 -19.72 45.75
N ASP A 42 -84.68 -20.41 44.61
CA ASP A 42 -83.43 -20.81 43.96
C ASP A 42 -82.64 -19.55 43.59
N LEU A 43 -81.42 -19.44 44.12
CA LEU A 43 -80.52 -18.31 43.90
C LEU A 43 -80.24 -18.06 42.41
N LYS A 44 -80.27 -19.11 41.57
CA LYS A 44 -80.08 -18.98 40.12
C LYS A 44 -81.20 -18.24 39.41
N SER A 45 -82.38 -18.18 40.02
CA SER A 45 -83.58 -17.53 39.46
C SER A 45 -83.70 -16.05 39.81
N ILE A 46 -82.84 -15.56 40.70
CA ILE A 46 -82.84 -14.17 41.15
C ILE A 46 -82.38 -13.25 40.00
N VAL A 47 -83.15 -12.19 39.78
CA VAL A 47 -82.88 -11.16 38.74
C VAL A 47 -82.58 -9.79 39.33
N SER A 48 -82.87 -9.58 40.62
CA SER A 48 -82.60 -8.37 41.39
C SER A 48 -82.41 -8.72 42.87
N PRO A 49 -81.62 -7.95 43.65
CA PRO A 49 -81.53 -8.11 45.09
C PRO A 49 -82.92 -7.98 45.74
N ILE A 50 -83.12 -8.68 46.85
CA ILE A 50 -84.41 -8.75 47.55
C ILE A 50 -84.66 -7.47 48.35
N HIS A 51 -83.64 -6.97 49.04
CA HIS A 51 -83.62 -5.70 49.74
C HIS A 51 -82.21 -5.08 49.77
N GLN A 52 -81.97 -4.17 48.84
CA GLN A 52 -80.72 -3.41 48.74
C GLN A 52 -80.60 -2.39 49.89
N VAL A 53 -79.46 -2.39 50.57
CA VAL A 53 -79.11 -1.42 51.62
C VAL A 53 -77.94 -0.54 51.20
N ALA A 54 -76.93 -1.10 50.54
CA ALA A 54 -75.74 -0.37 50.10
C ALA A 54 -75.34 -0.72 48.67
N GLU A 55 -74.85 0.28 47.95
CA GLU A 55 -74.24 0.11 46.64
C GLU A 55 -72.75 0.42 46.72
N VAL A 56 -71.94 -0.44 46.11
CA VAL A 56 -70.48 -0.41 46.17
C VAL A 56 -69.94 -0.44 44.75
N ALA A 57 -69.09 0.53 44.42
CA ALA A 57 -68.39 0.53 43.15
C ALA A 57 -67.45 -0.68 43.03
N ILE A 58 -67.31 -1.20 41.81
CA ILE A 58 -66.29 -2.21 41.52
C ILE A 58 -64.92 -1.51 41.53
N ASP A 59 -64.01 -1.97 42.39
CA ASP A 59 -62.65 -1.44 42.51
C ASP A 59 -61.76 -1.94 41.38
N SER A 60 -61.78 -3.25 41.14
CA SER A 60 -60.95 -3.87 40.11
C SER A 60 -61.55 -5.18 39.61
N VAL A 61 -61.34 -5.45 38.32
CA VAL A 61 -61.57 -6.77 37.73
C VAL A 61 -60.27 -7.22 37.09
N THR A 62 -59.73 -8.34 37.56
CA THR A 62 -58.48 -8.90 37.05
C THR A 62 -58.74 -10.25 36.39
N ILE A 63 -57.95 -10.54 35.35
CA ILE A 63 -57.99 -11.82 34.65
C ILE A 63 -56.63 -12.50 34.89
N SER A 64 -56.64 -13.69 35.47
CA SER A 64 -55.43 -14.48 35.74
C SER A 64 -54.89 -15.14 34.46
N ALA A 65 -53.67 -15.66 34.53
CA ALA A 65 -53.10 -16.45 33.42
C ALA A 65 -53.89 -17.75 33.15
N GLN A 66 -54.68 -18.21 34.12
CA GLN A 66 -55.55 -19.38 34.03
C GLN A 66 -56.96 -19.04 33.51
N ASN A 67 -57.21 -17.78 33.14
CA ASN A 67 -58.50 -17.24 32.71
C ASN A 67 -59.54 -17.09 33.84
N ASP A 68 -59.08 -16.97 35.09
CA ASP A 68 -59.95 -16.70 36.23
C ASP A 68 -60.21 -15.20 36.34
N VAL A 69 -61.48 -14.82 36.39
CA VAL A 69 -61.91 -13.43 36.53
C VAL A 69 -62.18 -13.15 38.01
N THR A 70 -61.37 -12.29 38.62
CA THR A 70 -61.57 -11.84 40.00
C THR A 70 -62.14 -10.43 40.02
N ILE A 71 -63.35 -10.29 40.57
CA ILE A 71 -64.05 -9.03 40.77
C ILE A 71 -63.85 -8.60 42.22
N THR A 72 -63.26 -7.44 42.43
CA THR A 72 -62.99 -6.86 43.74
C THR A 72 -63.82 -5.59 43.94
N ALA A 73 -64.45 -5.47 45.09
CA ALA A 73 -65.11 -4.26 45.55
C ALA A 73 -64.67 -3.96 46.99
N ILE A 74 -64.56 -2.68 47.35
CA ILE A 74 -64.18 -2.24 48.69
C ILE A 74 -65.38 -1.55 49.31
N PHE A 75 -66.03 -2.22 50.25
CA PHE A 75 -67.14 -1.65 51.01
C PHE A 75 -66.60 -0.86 52.20
N LYS A 76 -67.11 0.36 52.39
CA LYS A 76 -66.94 1.14 53.60
C LYS A 76 -68.30 1.46 54.16
N ASN A 77 -68.49 1.38 55.47
CA ASN A 77 -69.78 1.66 56.10
C ASN A 77 -70.06 3.16 56.31
N THR A 78 -69.27 4.05 55.71
CA THR A 78 -69.32 5.52 55.93
C THR A 78 -70.73 6.09 55.74
N ASP A 79 -71.45 5.59 54.74
CA ASP A 79 -72.80 6.05 54.38
C ASP A 79 -73.93 5.24 55.04
N ILE A 80 -73.60 4.32 55.96
CA ILE A 80 -74.57 3.48 56.67
C ILE A 80 -74.99 4.20 57.97
N THR A 81 -76.24 4.67 57.99
CA THR A 81 -76.82 5.38 59.14
C THR A 81 -77.52 4.45 60.13
N GLU A 82 -78.02 3.32 59.65
CA GLU A 82 -78.63 2.25 60.46
C GLU A 82 -77.91 0.94 60.15
N GLY A 83 -77.49 0.22 61.19
CA GLY A 83 -76.81 -1.06 61.01
C GLY A 83 -77.71 -2.09 60.36
N PHE A 84 -77.12 -3.00 59.60
CA PHE A 84 -77.86 -4.02 58.85
C PHE A 84 -77.14 -5.36 58.87
N TYR A 85 -77.87 -6.45 58.70
CA TYR A 85 -77.27 -7.76 58.49
C TYR A 85 -76.89 -7.90 57.03
N MET A 86 -75.60 -7.83 56.71
CA MET A 86 -75.07 -8.04 55.37
C MET A 86 -75.30 -9.50 54.94
N ARG A 87 -76.50 -9.76 54.40
CA ARG A 87 -77.04 -11.08 54.12
C ARG A 87 -77.06 -11.40 52.64
N GLU A 88 -77.20 -10.42 51.76
CA GLU A 88 -77.13 -10.63 50.33
C GLU A 88 -76.04 -9.80 49.67
N LYS A 89 -75.45 -10.38 48.62
CA LYS A 89 -74.47 -9.76 47.75
C LYS A 89 -74.91 -10.00 46.31
N ALA A 90 -74.98 -8.94 45.51
CA ALA A 90 -75.40 -8.96 44.11
C ALA A 90 -74.35 -8.24 43.27
N ILE A 91 -73.87 -8.85 42.18
CA ILE A 91 -72.92 -8.19 41.26
C ILE A 91 -73.56 -8.06 39.89
N PHE A 92 -73.56 -6.84 39.38
CA PHE A 92 -74.13 -6.49 38.09
C PHE A 92 -73.05 -6.33 37.03
N ALA A 93 -73.43 -6.62 35.79
CA ALA A 93 -72.64 -6.31 34.61
C ALA A 93 -73.49 -5.78 33.46
N SER A 94 -72.89 -5.00 32.58
CA SER A 94 -73.54 -4.38 31.42
C SER A 94 -72.69 -4.55 30.16
N ASP A 95 -73.36 -4.68 29.01
CA ASP A 95 -72.74 -4.66 27.68
C ASP A 95 -72.89 -3.31 26.97
N GLY A 96 -73.32 -2.29 27.72
CA GLY A 96 -73.69 -0.96 27.22
C GLY A 96 -75.14 -0.84 26.77
N THR A 97 -75.87 -1.96 26.60
CA THR A 97 -77.29 -1.95 26.24
C THR A 97 -78.20 -2.27 27.42
N LYS A 98 -77.82 -3.27 28.24
CA LYS A 98 -78.60 -3.69 29.40
C LYS A 98 -77.67 -4.10 30.54
N GLU A 99 -78.01 -3.65 31.74
CA GLU A 99 -77.41 -4.15 32.98
C GLU A 99 -78.17 -5.39 33.47
N VAL A 100 -77.44 -6.44 33.86
CA VAL A 100 -77.98 -7.70 34.37
C VAL A 100 -77.29 -8.11 35.67
N LEU A 101 -78.04 -8.77 36.55
CA LEU A 101 -77.49 -9.41 37.73
C LEU A 101 -76.73 -10.67 37.32
N VAL A 102 -75.40 -10.69 37.48
CA VAL A 102 -74.56 -11.82 37.07
C VAL A 102 -74.36 -12.81 38.21
N LEU A 103 -73.90 -12.31 39.37
CA LEU A 103 -73.66 -13.14 40.55
C LEU A 103 -74.60 -12.72 41.67
N TYR A 104 -75.11 -13.70 42.39
CA TYR A 104 -75.89 -13.49 43.60
C TYR A 104 -75.46 -14.47 44.68
N ALA A 105 -75.35 -13.99 45.91
CA ALA A 105 -75.09 -14.79 47.09
C ALA A 105 -76.01 -14.38 48.23
N ASN A 106 -76.45 -15.35 49.04
CA ASN A 106 -77.18 -15.10 50.27
C ASN A 106 -76.54 -15.89 51.42
N ALA A 107 -76.07 -15.19 52.45
CA ALA A 107 -75.41 -15.77 53.60
C ALA A 107 -76.39 -16.42 54.60
N GLY A 108 -77.71 -16.21 54.45
CA GLY A 108 -78.73 -16.78 55.32
C GLY A 108 -78.49 -16.46 56.80
N SER A 109 -78.34 -17.51 57.63
CA SER A 109 -78.04 -17.39 59.06
C SER A 109 -76.58 -17.03 59.37
N LEU A 110 -75.69 -17.10 58.38
CA LEU A 110 -74.28 -16.69 58.49
C LEU A 110 -74.08 -15.20 58.19
N ALA A 111 -75.15 -14.43 58.02
CA ALA A 111 -75.09 -13.00 57.79
C ALA A 111 -74.38 -12.29 58.95
N GLU A 112 -73.56 -11.31 58.60
CA GLU A 112 -72.81 -10.49 59.55
C GLU A 112 -73.51 -9.17 59.77
N TYR A 113 -73.63 -8.75 61.02
CA TYR A 113 -74.16 -7.44 61.35
C TYR A 113 -73.08 -6.38 61.13
N ILE A 114 -73.40 -5.35 60.36
CA ILE A 114 -72.56 -4.19 60.10
C ILE A 114 -73.12 -3.02 60.89
N GLU A 115 -72.31 -2.47 61.80
CA GLU A 115 -72.68 -1.28 62.58
C GLU A 115 -72.71 -0.02 61.70
N PRO A 116 -73.50 1.01 62.06
CA PRO A 116 -73.47 2.29 61.37
C PRO A 116 -72.14 3.02 61.60
N SER A 117 -71.81 3.95 60.70
CA SER A 117 -70.53 4.69 60.74
C SER A 117 -70.33 5.53 62.00
N THR A 118 -71.42 5.88 62.68
CA THR A 118 -71.41 6.63 63.94
C THR A 118 -70.90 5.80 65.13
N SER A 119 -70.99 4.47 65.07
CA SER A 119 -70.51 3.58 66.13
C SER A 119 -69.08 3.12 65.86
N GLU A 120 -68.82 2.63 64.65
CA GLU A 120 -67.52 2.07 64.28
C GLU A 120 -67.32 2.19 62.77
N VAL A 121 -66.08 2.43 62.37
CA VAL A 121 -65.73 2.53 60.94
C VAL A 121 -65.24 1.16 60.47
N TYR A 122 -65.94 0.61 59.49
CA TYR A 122 -65.64 -0.68 58.87
C TYR A 122 -65.25 -0.50 57.42
N GLU A 123 -64.19 -1.19 57.02
CA GLU A 123 -63.81 -1.39 55.62
C GLU A 123 -63.67 -2.89 55.35
N LYS A 124 -64.21 -3.35 54.22
CA LYS A 124 -64.16 -4.76 53.85
C LYS A 124 -63.92 -4.94 52.36
N ILE A 125 -62.94 -5.77 52.03
CA ILE A 125 -62.63 -6.18 50.66
C ILE A 125 -63.50 -7.39 50.33
N LEU A 126 -64.37 -7.24 49.34
CA LEU A 126 -65.23 -8.29 48.84
C LEU A 126 -64.69 -8.77 47.49
N ARG A 127 -64.37 -10.06 47.39
CA ARG A 127 -63.89 -10.68 46.16
C ARG A 127 -64.85 -11.76 45.69
N SER A 128 -65.08 -11.81 44.39
CA SER A 128 -65.89 -12.83 43.73
C SER A 128 -65.12 -13.34 42.52
N ILE A 129 -65.10 -14.65 42.31
CA ILE A 129 -64.27 -15.29 41.28
C ILE A 129 -65.19 -16.02 40.30
N LEU A 130 -65.02 -15.76 39.02
CA LEU A 130 -65.61 -16.51 37.92
C LEU A 130 -64.51 -17.32 37.23
N LEU A 131 -64.74 -18.62 37.05
CA LEU A 131 -63.80 -19.53 36.40
C LEU A 131 -64.26 -19.78 34.96
N PHE A 132 -63.36 -19.61 34.00
CA PHE A 132 -63.60 -19.89 32.57
C PHE A 132 -62.63 -20.98 32.08
N SER A 133 -62.93 -21.63 30.94
CA SER A 133 -61.96 -22.53 30.31
C SER A 133 -60.79 -21.71 29.76
N GLN A 134 -59.58 -22.27 29.75
CA GLN A 134 -58.42 -21.59 29.15
C GLN A 134 -58.57 -21.34 27.63
N SER A 135 -59.46 -22.08 26.97
CA SER A 135 -59.79 -21.87 25.55
C SER A 135 -60.76 -20.70 25.30
N ASP A 136 -61.39 -20.19 26.36
CA ASP A 136 -62.46 -19.20 26.26
C ASP A 136 -61.90 -17.80 26.05
N LYS A 137 -62.49 -17.06 25.09
CA LYS A 137 -62.14 -15.65 24.86
C LYS A 137 -62.89 -14.77 25.84
N VAL A 138 -62.25 -14.45 26.96
CA VAL A 138 -62.80 -13.56 27.99
C VAL A 138 -62.38 -12.12 27.69
N ASN A 139 -63.34 -11.28 27.32
CA ASN A 139 -63.14 -9.86 27.03
C ASN A 139 -63.97 -9.01 28.00
N ILE A 140 -63.36 -8.60 29.11
CA ILE A 140 -63.96 -7.73 30.10
C ILE A 140 -63.32 -6.35 30.01
N THR A 141 -64.14 -5.34 29.77
CA THR A 141 -63.71 -3.94 29.75
C THR A 141 -63.94 -3.30 31.11
N MET A 142 -62.97 -2.53 31.59
CA MET A 142 -63.08 -1.77 32.84
C MET A 142 -63.66 -0.37 32.58
N TYR A 143 -64.35 0.19 33.56
CA TYR A 143 -64.56 1.64 33.62
C TYR A 143 -63.26 2.31 34.06
N ASP A 144 -62.81 3.30 33.29
CA ASP A 144 -61.85 4.30 33.74
C ASP A 144 -62.56 5.18 34.77
N SER A 145 -62.20 5.04 36.05
CA SER A 145 -62.74 5.87 37.13
C SER A 145 -62.17 7.30 37.11
N GLY A 146 -61.40 7.66 36.07
CA GLY A 146 -60.64 8.90 35.98
C GLY A 146 -59.36 8.87 36.84
N TYR A 147 -59.15 7.79 37.60
CA TYR A 147 -57.97 7.53 38.40
C TYR A 147 -57.32 6.23 37.91
N ALA A 148 -56.01 6.25 37.68
CA ALA A 148 -55.28 5.04 37.34
C ALA A 148 -55.38 4.03 38.49
N ASN A 149 -55.98 2.87 38.23
CA ASN A 149 -55.94 1.75 39.17
C ASN A 149 -54.55 1.09 39.14
N ALA A 150 -54.25 0.20 40.09
CA ALA A 150 -52.95 -0.45 40.20
C ALA A 150 -52.55 -1.24 38.93
N LEU A 151 -53.53 -1.79 38.20
CA LEU A 151 -53.29 -2.49 36.95
C LEU A 151 -52.93 -1.52 35.82
N ASP A 152 -53.59 -0.37 35.75
CA ASP A 152 -53.27 0.67 34.77
C ASP A 152 -51.88 1.26 35.02
N PHE A 153 -51.51 1.44 36.29
CA PHE A 153 -50.16 1.84 36.67
C PHE A 153 -49.13 0.76 36.29
N GLN A 154 -49.40 -0.52 36.57
CA GLN A 154 -48.53 -1.64 36.20
C GLN A 154 -48.35 -1.72 34.67
N LYS A 155 -49.45 -1.62 33.91
CA LYS A 155 -49.42 -1.58 32.45
C LYS A 155 -48.69 -0.35 31.91
N HIS A 156 -48.74 0.78 32.61
CA HIS A 156 -48.00 1.97 32.24
C HIS A 156 -46.49 1.78 32.46
N ILE A 157 -46.07 1.33 33.65
CA ILE A 157 -44.64 1.11 33.98
C ILE A 157 -43.99 0.01 33.15
N GLU A 158 -44.76 -1.01 32.73
CA GLU A 158 -44.26 -2.12 31.89
C GLU A 158 -44.27 -1.77 30.39
N ASN A 159 -44.87 -0.64 30.00
CA ASN A 159 -44.97 -0.26 28.60
C ASN A 159 -43.83 0.68 28.20
N GLU A 160 -42.76 0.08 27.68
CA GLU A 160 -41.57 0.76 27.17
C GLU A 160 -41.85 1.75 26.00
N SER A 161 -43.05 1.74 25.41
CA SER A 161 -43.42 2.60 24.28
C SER A 161 -44.22 3.84 24.65
N ILE A 162 -44.67 3.99 25.90
CA ILE A 162 -45.36 5.21 26.37
C ILE A 162 -44.45 6.12 27.19
N HIS A 163 -43.37 5.59 27.80
CA HIS A 163 -42.38 6.41 28.51
C HIS A 163 -41.51 7.27 27.58
N VAL A 164 -41.44 6.91 26.30
CA VAL A 164 -40.82 7.70 25.24
C VAL A 164 -41.76 7.61 24.06
N THR A 165 -42.30 8.75 23.62
CA THR A 165 -43.27 8.78 22.52
C THR A 165 -42.67 8.13 21.27
N GLY A 166 -43.49 7.53 20.41
CA GLY A 166 -43.00 6.97 19.14
C GLY A 166 -42.25 7.99 18.28
N GLU A 167 -42.61 9.27 18.41
CA GLU A 167 -41.93 10.41 17.79
C GLU A 167 -40.54 10.65 18.42
N ASP A 168 -40.41 10.58 19.74
CA ASP A 168 -39.13 10.71 20.43
C ASP A 168 -38.22 9.47 20.27
N LYS A 169 -38.81 8.27 20.16
CA LYS A 169 -38.08 7.06 19.75
C LYS A 169 -37.56 7.20 18.31
N SER A 170 -38.37 7.79 17.42
CA SER A 170 -37.96 8.04 16.03
C SER A 170 -36.82 9.06 15.96
N LYS A 171 -36.85 10.12 16.77
CA LYS A 171 -35.72 11.07 16.91
C LYS A 171 -34.45 10.39 17.40
N TRP A 172 -34.54 9.50 18.41
CA TRP A 172 -33.38 8.71 18.86
C TRP A 172 -32.83 7.76 17.79
N ASN A 173 -33.73 7.09 17.06
CA ASN A 173 -33.36 6.17 15.98
C ASN A 173 -32.76 6.91 14.77
N GLU A 174 -33.20 8.14 14.49
CA GLU A 174 -32.56 9.02 13.51
C GLU A 174 -31.15 9.45 13.94
N HIS A 175 -30.92 9.68 15.24
CA HIS A 175 -29.61 10.03 15.77
C HIS A 175 -28.62 8.85 15.82
N LEU A 176 -29.11 7.60 15.86
CA LEU A 176 -28.27 6.38 15.82
C LEU A 176 -27.60 6.15 14.47
N ASN A 177 -28.16 6.68 13.37
CA ASN A 177 -27.65 6.49 12.01
C ASN A 177 -27.19 7.80 11.33
N CYS A 178 -27.07 8.89 12.09
CA CYS A 178 -26.73 10.19 11.53
C CYS A 178 -25.20 10.34 11.36
N ILE A 179 -24.74 10.33 10.11
CA ILE A 179 -23.39 10.75 9.73
C ILE A 179 -23.40 12.29 9.72
N ALA A 180 -22.66 12.91 10.65
CA ALA A 180 -22.61 14.37 10.79
C ALA A 180 -22.14 15.05 9.49
N THR A 181 -23.03 15.82 8.85
CA THR A 181 -22.77 16.52 7.58
C THR A 181 -22.22 17.93 7.74
N THR A 182 -22.37 18.56 8.91
CA THR A 182 -21.70 19.83 9.22
C THR A 182 -21.42 19.93 10.71
N THR A 183 -20.25 20.49 11.02
CA THR A 183 -19.65 20.71 12.35
C THR A 183 -20.57 21.46 13.33
N SER A 184 -21.57 20.79 13.88
CA SER A 184 -22.14 20.95 15.23
C SER A 184 -23.37 20.04 15.35
N SER A 185 -23.21 18.87 15.96
CA SER A 185 -24.33 18.12 16.52
C SER A 185 -23.96 17.76 17.96
N GLY A 186 -24.49 18.53 18.92
CA GLY A 186 -24.28 18.31 20.36
C GLY A 186 -22.92 18.70 20.94
N HIS A 187 -22.85 18.73 22.27
CA HIS A 187 -21.72 19.19 23.11
C HIS A 187 -20.40 18.40 22.96
N ILE A 188 -20.32 17.43 22.04
CA ILE A 188 -19.15 16.56 21.89
C ILE A 188 -18.39 17.00 20.63
N LYS A 189 -17.27 17.71 20.83
CA LYS A 189 -16.33 18.04 19.76
C LYS A 189 -15.46 16.82 19.46
N ILE A 190 -15.69 16.17 18.32
CA ILE A 190 -14.86 15.08 17.84
C ILE A 190 -13.91 15.61 16.75
N GLY A 191 -12.61 15.35 16.90
CA GLY A 191 -11.58 15.81 15.96
C GLY A 191 -11.71 15.18 14.57
N LYS A 192 -11.12 15.83 13.57
CA LYS A 192 -11.10 15.34 12.17
C LYS A 192 -10.46 13.93 12.12
N GLY A 193 -11.18 12.94 11.61
CA GLY A 193 -10.71 11.55 11.47
C GLY A 193 -11.15 10.56 12.55
N LEU A 194 -12.02 10.97 13.48
CA LEU A 194 -12.56 10.12 14.55
C LEU A 194 -14.04 9.79 14.28
N GLN A 195 -14.41 8.51 14.41
CA GLN A 195 -15.80 8.04 14.27
C GLN A 195 -16.24 7.39 15.59
N VAL A 196 -17.53 7.52 15.93
CA VAL A 196 -18.12 6.81 17.07
C VAL A 196 -18.95 5.66 16.52
N GLN A 197 -18.54 4.43 16.85
CA GLN A 197 -19.30 3.22 16.54
C GLN A 197 -19.42 2.40 17.83
N ASN A 198 -20.63 1.93 18.16
CA ASN A 198 -20.91 1.15 19.37
C ASN A 198 -20.49 1.82 20.70
N GLY A 199 -20.62 3.14 20.82
CA GLY A 199 -20.33 3.85 22.07
C GLY A 199 -18.83 4.03 22.39
N VAL A 200 -17.94 3.75 21.44
CA VAL A 200 -16.50 4.00 21.58
C VAL A 200 -16.04 4.91 20.44
N THR A 201 -15.23 5.92 20.75
CA THR A 201 -14.46 6.66 19.74
C THR A 201 -13.40 5.74 19.16
N SER A 202 -13.67 5.19 17.98
CA SER A 202 -12.72 4.38 17.23
C SER A 202 -12.13 5.22 16.09
N VAL A 203 -10.81 5.20 15.95
CA VAL A 203 -10.16 5.66 14.73
C VAL A 203 -10.40 4.59 13.68
N ASN A 204 -11.00 4.95 12.55
CA ASN A 204 -11.01 4.06 11.39
C ASN A 204 -9.60 4.04 10.80
N LEU A 205 -8.76 3.17 11.36
CA LEU A 205 -7.35 3.10 11.02
C LEU A 205 -7.14 2.75 9.54
N SER A 206 -8.03 1.94 8.95
CA SER A 206 -7.98 1.64 7.51
C SER A 206 -8.13 2.90 6.66
N ALA A 207 -9.16 3.70 6.91
CA ALA A 207 -9.40 4.93 6.15
C ALA A 207 -8.27 5.96 6.32
N LEU A 208 -7.66 6.02 7.51
CA LEU A 208 -6.51 6.89 7.75
C LEU A 208 -5.26 6.41 7.01
N ILE A 209 -4.98 5.10 7.04
CA ILE A 209 -3.86 4.51 6.31
C ILE A 209 -4.06 4.66 4.80
N ASP A 210 -5.26 4.46 4.26
CA ASP A 210 -5.56 4.65 2.83
C ASP A 210 -5.36 6.11 2.37
N ALA A 211 -5.55 7.08 3.27
CA ALA A 211 -5.32 8.50 2.98
C ALA A 211 -3.82 8.88 2.98
N ILE A 212 -3.01 8.25 3.84
CA ILE A 212 -1.57 8.52 3.94
C ILE A 212 -0.77 7.70 2.91
N TYR A 213 -1.19 6.46 2.69
CA TYR A 213 -0.54 5.47 1.82
C TYR A 213 -1.55 4.92 0.78
N PRO A 214 -2.00 5.74 -0.18
CA PRO A 214 -2.86 5.26 -1.25
C PRO A 214 -2.13 4.25 -2.16
N ILE A 215 -2.91 3.50 -2.96
CA ILE A 215 -2.37 2.56 -3.95
C ILE A 215 -1.39 3.30 -4.88
N GLY A 216 -0.16 2.78 -4.96
CA GLY A 216 0.94 3.36 -5.73
C GLY A 216 2.00 4.08 -4.89
N THR A 217 1.80 4.22 -3.58
CA THR A 217 2.84 4.80 -2.71
C THR A 217 4.04 3.86 -2.52
N VAL A 218 5.24 4.44 -2.57
CA VAL A 218 6.49 3.76 -2.26
C VAL A 218 6.87 4.03 -0.81
N TYR A 219 6.99 2.97 -0.01
CA TYR A 219 7.50 3.02 1.37
C TYR A 219 8.96 2.54 1.40
N THR A 220 9.83 3.29 2.09
CA THR A 220 11.26 2.95 2.23
C THR A 220 11.61 2.77 3.70
N SER A 221 12.35 1.69 4.01
CA SER A 221 12.81 1.39 5.36
C SER A 221 14.14 0.66 5.31
N VAL A 222 14.97 0.89 6.33
CA VAL A 222 16.21 0.14 6.54
C VAL A 222 15.99 -1.20 7.24
N LYS A 223 14.78 -1.44 7.78
CA LYS A 223 14.40 -2.70 8.41
C LYS A 223 13.77 -3.63 7.39
N ASP A 224 14.21 -4.88 7.33
CA ASP A 224 13.62 -5.93 6.49
C ASP A 224 12.35 -6.50 7.16
N VAL A 225 11.32 -5.67 7.27
CA VAL A 225 10.00 -6.03 7.80
C VAL A 225 8.94 -5.52 6.83
N SER A 226 8.07 -6.42 6.37
CA SER A 226 6.95 -6.03 5.49
C SER A 226 6.03 -5.02 6.18
N PRO A 227 5.67 -3.90 5.52
CA PRO A 227 4.70 -2.95 6.06
C PRO A 227 3.34 -3.55 6.37
N GLU A 228 2.97 -4.66 5.72
CA GLU A 228 1.76 -5.43 6.02
C GLU A 228 1.65 -5.79 7.52
N VAL A 229 2.77 -6.02 8.19
CA VAL A 229 2.80 -6.43 9.60
C VAL A 229 2.39 -5.30 10.55
N PHE A 230 2.61 -4.02 10.21
CA PHE A 230 2.38 -2.90 11.13
C PHE A 230 1.51 -1.76 10.57
N LEU A 231 1.41 -1.60 9.25
CA LEU A 231 0.48 -0.69 8.57
C LEU A 231 -0.77 -1.41 8.05
N GLY A 232 -0.73 -2.76 7.95
CA GLY A 232 -1.78 -3.52 7.28
C GLY A 232 -1.74 -3.35 5.75
N GLY A 233 -2.83 -3.72 5.07
CA GLY A 233 -2.94 -3.64 3.61
C GLY A 233 -2.08 -4.69 2.88
N LYS A 234 -1.95 -4.57 1.55
CA LYS A 234 -1.10 -5.44 0.72
C LYS A 234 0.08 -4.65 0.18
N TRP A 235 1.28 -5.22 0.30
CA TRP A 235 2.53 -4.59 -0.12
C TRP A 235 3.36 -5.53 -0.99
N GLU A 236 4.08 -4.94 -1.94
CA GLU A 236 4.98 -5.64 -2.87
C GLU A 236 6.37 -4.99 -2.82
N ARG A 237 7.44 -5.78 -3.00
CA ARG A 237 8.80 -5.22 -3.09
C ARG A 237 8.92 -4.37 -4.36
N PHE A 238 9.47 -3.17 -4.20
CA PHE A 238 9.67 -2.22 -5.31
C PHE A 238 11.16 -1.92 -5.51
N ALA A 239 11.56 -1.72 -6.77
CA ALA A 239 12.93 -1.34 -7.17
C ALA A 239 14.04 -2.30 -6.68
N GLU A 240 13.78 -3.60 -6.59
CA GLU A 240 14.83 -4.58 -6.26
C GLU A 240 16.01 -4.49 -7.24
N GLY A 241 17.23 -4.39 -6.70
CA GLY A 241 18.47 -4.23 -7.48
C GLY A 241 18.58 -2.90 -8.25
N ARG A 242 17.71 -1.91 -7.98
CA ARG A 242 17.63 -0.64 -8.70
C ARG A 242 17.57 0.54 -7.72
N THR A 243 17.82 1.74 -8.22
CA THR A 243 17.61 3.00 -7.48
C THR A 243 16.41 3.75 -8.07
N THR A 244 15.67 4.47 -7.23
CA THR A 244 14.54 5.28 -7.68
C THR A 244 15.02 6.61 -8.24
N VAL A 245 14.55 6.97 -9.44
CA VAL A 245 14.81 8.27 -10.07
C VAL A 245 13.49 8.99 -10.23
N GLY A 246 13.46 10.27 -9.86
CA GLY A 246 12.27 11.11 -9.98
C GLY A 246 11.86 11.31 -11.43
N VAL A 247 10.55 11.39 -11.67
CA VAL A 247 10.01 11.69 -13.01
C VAL A 247 10.31 13.15 -13.33
N ASP A 248 10.91 13.39 -14.50
CA ASP A 248 11.14 14.72 -15.06
C ASP A 248 10.46 14.79 -16.43
N LEU A 249 9.33 15.51 -16.47
CA LEU A 249 8.50 15.64 -17.67
C LEU A 249 9.22 16.34 -18.83
N ASN A 250 10.31 17.07 -18.56
CA ASN A 250 11.09 17.76 -19.58
C ASN A 250 12.25 16.92 -20.12
N ASN A 251 12.52 15.75 -19.51
CA ASN A 251 13.59 14.86 -19.92
C ASN A 251 13.01 13.59 -20.56
N SER A 252 13.27 13.37 -21.84
CA SER A 252 12.77 12.21 -22.57
C SER A 252 13.14 10.86 -21.94
N ASN A 253 14.26 10.78 -21.22
CA ASN A 253 14.69 9.56 -20.53
C ASN A 253 13.89 9.29 -19.25
N TYR A 254 13.36 10.32 -18.58
CA TYR A 254 12.72 10.22 -17.25
C TYR A 254 11.27 10.76 -17.22
N ASN A 255 10.63 10.97 -18.36
CA ASN A 255 9.30 11.59 -18.46
C ASN A 255 8.10 10.72 -18.05
N ALA A 256 8.30 9.51 -17.55
CA ALA A 256 7.22 8.65 -17.06
C ALA A 256 7.72 7.73 -15.95
N ALA A 257 6.82 7.39 -15.01
CA ALA A 257 7.10 6.43 -13.95
C ALA A 257 7.28 5.01 -14.52
N GLY A 258 8.06 4.18 -13.83
CA GLY A 258 8.25 2.76 -14.17
C GLY A 258 9.25 2.49 -15.30
N LYS A 259 9.85 3.52 -15.90
CA LYS A 259 10.98 3.32 -16.83
C LYS A 259 12.15 2.64 -16.12
N THR A 260 12.82 1.75 -16.82
CA THR A 260 13.98 1.00 -16.33
C THR A 260 15.21 1.31 -17.17
N GLY A 261 16.39 1.20 -16.58
CA GLY A 261 17.66 1.47 -17.24
C GLY A 261 18.83 1.46 -16.26
N GLY A 262 19.99 1.91 -16.74
CA GLY A 262 21.24 1.89 -15.99
C GLY A 262 22.02 0.59 -16.19
N SER A 263 23.32 0.65 -15.92
CA SER A 263 24.23 -0.49 -15.90
C SER A 263 25.16 -0.35 -14.70
N ALA A 264 25.39 -1.43 -13.96
CA ALA A 264 26.35 -1.42 -12.85
C ALA A 264 27.79 -1.20 -13.33
N THR A 265 28.10 -1.63 -14.56
CA THR A 265 29.43 -1.54 -15.17
C THR A 265 29.34 -1.28 -16.66
N THR A 266 30.29 -0.53 -17.22
CA THR A 266 30.44 -0.34 -18.66
C THR A 266 31.86 -0.71 -19.09
N ARG A 267 31.97 -1.50 -20.17
CA ARG A 267 33.25 -1.78 -20.83
C ARG A 267 33.54 -0.68 -21.86
N LEU A 268 34.67 -0.01 -21.71
CA LEU A 268 35.14 0.97 -22.70
C LEU A 268 35.47 0.27 -24.03
N ASN A 269 35.11 0.90 -25.13
CA ASN A 269 35.53 0.52 -26.47
C ASN A 269 36.38 1.64 -27.09
N ALA A 270 36.94 1.38 -28.27
CA ALA A 270 37.81 2.35 -28.95
C ALA A 270 37.12 3.71 -29.20
N SER A 271 35.79 3.76 -29.43
CA SER A 271 35.08 5.03 -29.64
C SER A 271 34.87 5.84 -28.36
N ASN A 272 35.08 5.23 -27.19
CA ASN A 272 35.07 5.92 -25.90
C ASN A 272 36.45 6.48 -25.50
N VAL A 273 37.51 6.17 -26.26
CA VAL A 273 38.86 6.67 -26.00
C VAL A 273 39.14 7.88 -26.89
N PRO A 274 39.46 9.07 -26.33
CA PRO A 274 39.83 10.23 -27.13
C PRO A 274 41.06 9.98 -28.01
N SER A 275 41.16 10.72 -29.12
CA SER A 275 42.38 10.75 -29.94
C SER A 275 43.59 11.15 -29.08
N HIS A 276 44.67 10.40 -29.18
CA HIS A 276 45.90 10.61 -28.42
C HIS A 276 47.13 10.35 -29.31
N THR A 277 48.27 10.90 -28.92
CA THR A 277 49.55 10.71 -29.61
C THR A 277 50.58 10.09 -28.68
N HIS A 278 51.49 9.29 -29.24
CA HIS A 278 52.65 8.76 -28.53
C HIS A 278 53.90 9.53 -28.98
N ASN A 279 54.72 9.98 -28.03
CA ASN A 279 56.03 10.54 -28.32
C ASN A 279 57.11 9.56 -27.88
N PHE A 280 57.90 9.08 -28.83
CA PHE A 280 59.02 8.18 -28.57
C PHE A 280 60.33 8.97 -28.71
N ASN A 281 60.98 9.24 -27.58
CA ASN A 281 62.30 9.87 -27.56
C ASN A 281 63.37 8.78 -27.34
N TRP A 282 64.22 8.55 -28.34
CA TRP A 282 65.39 7.66 -28.20
C TRP A 282 66.65 8.52 -27.93
N THR A 283 67.24 8.37 -26.75
CA THR A 283 68.48 9.09 -26.33
C THR A 283 69.75 8.25 -26.40
N GLY A 284 69.70 7.08 -27.05
CA GLY A 284 70.85 6.18 -27.18
C GLY A 284 71.75 6.56 -28.37
N LYS A 285 73.06 6.66 -28.15
CA LYS A 285 74.06 6.81 -29.21
C LYS A 285 74.19 5.46 -29.94
N PRO A 286 73.88 5.34 -31.24
CA PRO A 286 73.90 4.04 -31.91
C PRO A 286 75.35 3.59 -32.12
N SER A 287 75.76 2.54 -31.41
CA SER A 287 77.03 1.86 -31.64
C SER A 287 76.85 0.85 -32.79
N GLY A 288 76.95 1.34 -34.03
CA GLY A 288 76.88 0.52 -35.24
C GLY A 288 75.45 0.14 -35.66
N SER A 289 75.05 0.58 -36.85
CA SER A 289 73.78 0.23 -37.53
C SER A 289 72.53 0.22 -36.64
N ALA A 290 71.91 1.39 -36.43
CA ALA A 290 70.58 1.47 -35.83
C ALA A 290 69.51 1.10 -36.85
N SER A 291 68.82 -0.03 -36.62
CA SER A 291 67.55 -0.33 -37.25
C SER A 291 66.43 -0.02 -36.27
N THR A 292 65.68 1.06 -36.50
CA THR A 292 64.43 1.33 -35.78
C THR A 292 63.29 0.55 -36.44
N ASN A 293 62.89 -0.58 -35.87
CA ASN A 293 61.61 -1.22 -36.22
C ASN A 293 60.54 -0.72 -35.25
N VAL A 294 59.68 0.20 -35.72
CA VAL A 294 58.44 0.57 -35.03
C VAL A 294 57.30 -0.13 -35.77
N ALA A 295 56.77 -1.21 -35.21
CA ALA A 295 55.59 -1.88 -35.74
C ALA A 295 54.33 -1.15 -35.23
N ILE A 296 53.63 -0.43 -36.10
CA ILE A 296 52.35 0.23 -35.81
C ILE A 296 51.26 -0.61 -36.48
N TYR A 297 50.45 -1.30 -35.68
CA TYR A 297 49.47 -2.29 -36.16
C TYR A 297 48.12 -1.71 -36.58
N GLU A 298 47.99 -0.38 -36.73
CA GLU A 298 46.73 0.23 -37.17
C GLU A 298 46.93 1.16 -38.35
N SER A 299 45.98 1.08 -39.29
CA SER A 299 45.89 1.79 -40.56
C SER A 299 45.77 3.30 -40.36
N GLY A 300 46.90 3.95 -40.07
CA GLY A 300 47.07 5.40 -40.01
C GLY A 300 48.28 5.83 -40.82
N ASN A 301 48.07 6.82 -41.71
CA ASN A 301 49.15 7.43 -42.50
C ASN A 301 50.15 8.10 -41.55
N HIS A 302 51.45 7.79 -41.68
CA HIS A 302 52.48 8.38 -40.83
C HIS A 302 53.71 8.80 -41.66
N ILE A 303 54.38 9.86 -41.20
CA ILE A 303 55.52 10.51 -41.87
C ILE A 303 56.79 10.22 -41.07
N HIS A 304 57.85 9.76 -41.74
CA HIS A 304 59.20 9.65 -41.17
C HIS A 304 60.05 10.82 -41.66
N THR A 305 60.78 11.47 -40.75
CA THR A 305 61.83 12.44 -41.12
C THR A 305 63.18 11.84 -40.78
N ALA A 306 63.87 11.29 -41.78
CA ALA A 306 65.23 10.79 -41.57
C ALA A 306 66.18 11.98 -41.43
N GLY A 307 66.85 12.09 -40.27
CA GLY A 307 67.93 13.06 -40.07
C GLY A 307 69.16 12.73 -40.92
N SER A 308 69.89 13.76 -41.35
CA SER A 308 71.09 13.65 -42.18
C SER A 308 72.20 12.86 -41.48
N LEU A 309 72.83 11.91 -42.20
CA LEU A 309 73.97 11.13 -41.73
C LEU A 309 75.26 11.75 -42.29
N THR A 310 76.01 12.47 -41.45
CA THR A 310 77.35 12.99 -41.81
C THR A 310 78.39 11.91 -41.56
N ALA A 311 78.93 11.31 -42.62
CA ALA A 311 80.13 10.47 -42.54
C ALA A 311 81.38 11.37 -42.58
N ASN A 312 82.24 11.29 -41.56
CA ASN A 312 83.54 11.96 -41.58
C ASN A 312 84.55 11.09 -42.35
N ASP A 313 85.37 11.72 -43.20
CA ASP A 313 86.39 11.08 -44.02
C ASP A 313 87.33 10.19 -43.20
N THR A 314 87.52 8.95 -43.65
CA THR A 314 88.56 8.05 -43.10
C THR A 314 89.70 7.94 -44.12
N GLY A 315 90.90 8.36 -43.70
CA GLY A 315 92.10 8.32 -44.54
C GLY A 315 92.56 6.90 -44.84
N LEU A 316 92.90 6.63 -46.10
CA LEU A 316 93.41 5.34 -46.56
C LEU A 316 94.85 5.13 -46.07
N THR A 317 95.06 4.13 -45.20
CA THR A 317 96.40 3.67 -44.79
C THR A 317 96.76 2.42 -45.59
N GLY A 318 97.72 2.55 -46.50
CA GLY A 318 98.18 1.46 -47.37
C GLY A 318 99.66 1.61 -47.72
N TYR A 319 100.30 0.49 -48.06
CA TYR A 319 101.69 0.42 -48.48
C TYR A 319 101.78 0.41 -50.01
N ILE A 320 102.55 1.32 -50.60
CA ILE A 320 102.86 1.30 -52.03
C ILE A 320 104.07 0.39 -52.23
N GLY A 321 103.81 -0.84 -52.67
CA GLY A 321 104.86 -1.77 -53.09
C GLY A 321 105.29 -1.50 -54.53
N ASN A 322 106.60 -1.40 -54.76
CA ASN A 322 107.29 -1.18 -56.03
C ASN A 322 107.09 0.19 -56.69
N ILE A 323 107.93 1.15 -56.30
CA ILE A 323 108.21 2.36 -57.09
C ILE A 323 109.33 2.00 -58.07
N ILE A 324 109.02 1.93 -59.37
CA ILE A 324 110.05 1.78 -60.41
C ILE A 324 110.39 3.18 -60.92
N THR A 325 111.63 3.62 -60.70
CA THR A 325 112.14 4.89 -61.24
C THR A 325 113.07 4.61 -62.43
N GLU A 326 112.70 5.13 -63.58
CA GLU A 326 113.51 5.27 -64.79
C GLU A 326 114.36 6.56 -64.66
N ARG A 327 115.70 6.48 -64.63
CA ARG A 327 116.59 7.67 -64.62
C ARG A 327 116.64 8.27 -66.04
N GLU A 328 116.75 9.58 -66.28
CA GLU A 328 117.61 10.59 -65.60
C GLU A 328 116.92 11.96 -65.36
N SER A 329 116.27 12.12 -64.21
CA SER A 329 116.36 13.30 -63.31
C SER A 329 115.57 12.94 -62.03
N GLY A 330 116.24 12.96 -60.88
CA GLY A 330 115.81 12.24 -59.68
C GLY A 330 114.55 12.75 -58.99
N ILE A 331 113.88 11.83 -58.28
CA ILE A 331 112.96 12.13 -57.18
C ILE A 331 113.82 12.53 -55.96
N THR A 332 113.78 13.79 -55.55
CA THR A 332 114.28 14.21 -54.23
C THR A 332 113.20 13.96 -53.20
N CYS A 333 113.32 12.85 -52.46
CA CYS A 333 112.54 12.62 -51.25
C CYS A 333 113.47 12.55 -50.04
N SER A 334 113.21 13.40 -49.04
CA SER A 334 113.86 13.38 -47.73
C SER A 334 112.95 12.62 -46.75
N GLY A 335 113.40 11.46 -46.31
CA GLY A 335 112.69 10.59 -45.36
C GLY A 335 113.38 9.23 -45.23
N VAL A 336 113.34 8.63 -44.04
CA VAL A 336 113.98 7.34 -43.76
C VAL A 336 113.15 6.22 -44.38
N PHE A 337 113.64 5.61 -45.46
CA PHE A 337 113.07 4.37 -46.01
C PHE A 337 113.91 3.18 -45.52
N SER A 338 113.30 2.27 -44.74
CA SER A 338 113.94 1.01 -44.35
C SER A 338 113.68 -0.06 -45.42
N GLN A 339 114.68 -0.37 -46.24
CA GLN A 339 114.59 -1.45 -47.22
C GLN A 339 115.15 -2.75 -46.60
N ARG A 340 114.30 -3.78 -46.43
CA ARG A 340 114.76 -5.15 -46.18
C ARG A 340 115.21 -5.75 -47.52
N THR A 341 116.52 -5.74 -47.77
CA THR A 341 117.09 -6.47 -48.90
C THR A 341 117.26 -7.94 -48.54
N SER A 342 116.82 -8.83 -49.43
CA SER A 342 116.92 -10.28 -49.25
C SER A 342 117.39 -10.93 -50.56
N VAL A 343 118.57 -10.55 -51.04
CA VAL A 343 119.41 -11.40 -51.91
C VAL A 343 120.82 -10.81 -52.00
N SER A 344 121.80 -11.61 -51.57
CA SER A 344 123.24 -11.40 -51.72
C SER A 344 123.73 -12.06 -53.00
N SER A 345 124.00 -11.30 -54.07
CA SER A 345 125.01 -11.70 -55.06
C SER A 345 125.36 -10.52 -55.98
N SER A 346 126.48 -9.89 -55.65
CA SER A 346 127.26 -9.06 -56.56
C SER A 346 127.61 -9.85 -57.82
N ARG A 347 127.37 -9.29 -59.02
CA ARG A 347 128.16 -9.54 -60.23
C ARG A 347 127.87 -8.45 -61.26
N TYR A 348 128.90 -7.64 -61.50
CA TYR A 348 129.03 -6.73 -62.63
C TYR A 348 129.13 -7.53 -63.94
N GLY A 349 128.52 -7.03 -65.01
CA GLY A 349 128.69 -7.53 -66.37
C GLY A 349 127.78 -6.74 -67.33
N GLY A 350 128.37 -5.83 -68.10
CA GLY A 350 127.64 -4.98 -69.05
C GLY A 350 127.20 -5.72 -70.31
N GLY A 351 126.25 -5.12 -71.03
CA GLY A 351 125.90 -5.54 -72.40
C GLY A 351 124.40 -5.43 -72.73
N THR A 352 124.03 -4.26 -73.24
CA THR A 352 123.13 -3.99 -74.38
C THR A 352 121.79 -4.75 -74.53
N GLN A 353 120.74 -4.09 -74.03
CA GLN A 353 119.37 -3.89 -74.55
C GLN A 353 118.67 -4.99 -75.38
N SER A 354 117.50 -5.42 -74.88
CA SER A 354 116.36 -5.78 -75.74
C SER A 354 115.02 -5.56 -75.03
N ASN A 355 114.09 -4.96 -75.79
CA ASN A 355 112.63 -4.92 -75.66
C ASN A 355 111.96 -3.89 -74.74
N LYS A 356 111.31 -2.90 -75.39
CA LYS A 356 110.17 -2.14 -74.84
C LYS A 356 108.88 -2.93 -75.06
N ALA A 357 108.11 -3.14 -74.00
CA ALA A 357 106.70 -3.56 -74.05
C ALA A 357 105.86 -2.57 -73.21
N PRO A 358 104.62 -2.26 -73.61
CA PRO A 358 103.93 -1.01 -73.27
C PRO A 358 103.38 -0.94 -71.83
N ASP A 359 103.57 0.25 -71.25
CA ASP A 359 103.09 0.74 -69.96
C ASP A 359 101.58 1.00 -69.95
N PHE A 360 100.82 0.25 -69.14
CA PHE A 360 99.55 0.76 -68.60
C PHE A 360 99.33 0.18 -67.20
N ALA A 361 99.19 1.07 -66.21
CA ALA A 361 98.75 0.74 -64.86
C ALA A 361 97.27 1.14 -64.72
N ASP A 362 96.37 0.16 -64.72
CA ASP A 362 94.95 0.37 -64.44
C ASP A 362 94.71 0.51 -62.93
N PHE A 363 94.30 1.70 -62.50
CA PHE A 363 93.81 1.92 -61.14
C PHE A 363 92.28 1.83 -61.13
N ASN A 364 91.75 0.68 -60.71
CA ASN A 364 90.31 0.50 -60.57
C ASN A 364 89.84 0.94 -59.17
N ALA A 365 89.26 2.14 -59.07
CA ALA A 365 88.66 2.70 -57.86
C ALA A 365 87.13 2.44 -57.76
N THR A 366 86.60 1.42 -58.43
CA THR A 366 85.16 1.11 -58.32
C THR A 366 84.79 0.69 -56.91
N HIS A 367 83.83 1.40 -56.33
CA HIS A 367 83.03 0.93 -55.21
C HIS A 367 81.55 1.21 -55.50
N GLY A 368 80.66 0.43 -54.90
CA GLY A 368 79.22 0.53 -55.15
C GLY A 368 78.48 1.10 -53.94
N HIS A 369 77.42 1.87 -54.21
CA HIS A 369 76.39 2.18 -53.23
C HIS A 369 75.14 1.36 -53.57
N SER A 370 74.53 0.70 -52.58
CA SER A 370 73.23 0.05 -52.75
C SER A 370 72.17 0.79 -51.93
N LEU A 371 71.15 1.32 -52.60
CA LEU A 371 69.94 1.82 -51.97
C LEU A 371 68.85 0.77 -52.20
N ARG A 372 68.28 0.22 -51.13
CA ARG A 372 67.14 -0.72 -51.18
C ARG A 372 65.99 -0.14 -50.36
N GLY A 373 64.81 -0.06 -50.97
CA GLY A 373 63.56 0.24 -50.30
C GLY A 373 62.52 -0.82 -50.69
N ASN A 374 61.69 -1.23 -49.74
CA ASN A 374 60.52 -2.08 -50.00
C ASN A 374 59.28 -1.22 -49.78
N THR A 375 58.37 -1.17 -50.76
CA THR A 375 57.04 -0.58 -50.60
C THR A 375 56.02 -1.69 -50.59
N GLU A 376 55.26 -1.81 -49.50
CA GLU A 376 54.25 -2.87 -49.35
C GLU A 376 52.92 -2.57 -50.08
N TRP A 377 52.82 -1.43 -50.76
CA TRP A 377 51.60 -0.99 -51.44
C TRP A 377 51.96 -0.56 -52.87
N GLY A 378 51.44 -1.30 -53.86
CA GLY A 378 51.80 -1.24 -55.30
C GLY A 378 51.44 0.05 -56.02
N GLY A 379 51.95 1.19 -55.55
CA GLY A 379 51.94 2.47 -56.24
C GLY A 379 53.31 2.80 -56.83
N GLN A 380 53.31 3.37 -58.04
CA GLN A 380 54.51 3.88 -58.71
C GLN A 380 55.30 4.80 -57.79
N HIS A 381 56.56 4.49 -57.54
CA HIS A 381 57.49 5.38 -56.83
C HIS A 381 58.84 5.40 -57.54
N GLY A 382 59.52 6.55 -57.47
CA GLY A 382 60.80 6.79 -58.12
C GLY A 382 61.92 6.94 -57.11
N HIS A 383 63.07 6.35 -57.38
CA HIS A 383 64.31 6.62 -56.66
C HIS A 383 65.24 7.43 -57.57
N THR A 384 65.77 8.53 -57.04
CA THR A 384 66.79 9.33 -57.71
C THR A 384 68.08 9.21 -56.92
N ALA A 385 69.11 8.60 -57.51
CA ALA A 385 70.47 8.61 -56.98
C ALA A 385 71.35 9.44 -57.91
N ALA A 386 72.00 10.46 -57.34
CA ALA A 386 72.98 11.28 -58.03
C ALA A 386 74.31 11.15 -57.30
N ALA A 387 75.37 10.82 -58.03
CA ALA A 387 76.73 10.79 -57.50
C ALA A 387 77.61 11.71 -58.34
N SER A 388 78.27 12.66 -57.69
CA SER A 388 79.33 13.48 -58.28
C SER A 388 80.68 12.88 -57.89
N THR A 389 81.47 12.49 -58.89
CA THR A 389 82.86 12.07 -58.66
C THR A 389 83.78 13.20 -59.10
N ILE A 390 84.62 13.68 -58.18
CA ILE A 390 85.63 14.69 -58.47
C ILE A 390 87.00 14.04 -58.29
N LEU A 391 87.78 13.95 -59.37
CA LEU A 391 89.17 13.51 -59.33
C LEU A 391 90.08 14.72 -59.60
N ASN A 392 91.00 14.99 -58.67
CA ASN A 392 91.95 16.09 -58.75
C ASN A 392 93.37 15.54 -58.91
N PHE A 393 94.05 15.90 -60.01
CA PHE A 393 95.46 15.59 -60.24
C PHE A 393 96.20 16.83 -60.73
N ASN A 394 97.27 17.24 -60.03
CA ASN A 394 98.24 18.26 -60.47
C ASN A 394 97.66 19.36 -61.40
N ASN A 395 96.75 20.19 -60.86
CA ASN A 395 96.03 21.29 -61.54
C ASN A 395 94.93 20.92 -62.56
N MET A 396 94.50 19.65 -62.63
CA MET A 396 93.39 19.23 -63.47
C MET A 396 92.28 18.60 -62.60
N THR A 397 91.08 19.17 -62.69
CA THR A 397 89.87 18.65 -62.04
C THR A 397 88.99 18.01 -63.11
N VAL A 398 88.75 16.71 -62.99
CA VAL A 398 87.78 15.99 -63.83
C VAL A 398 86.55 15.72 -62.97
N ALA A 399 85.43 16.33 -63.35
CA ALA A 399 84.14 16.13 -62.71
C ALA A 399 83.27 15.23 -63.59
N GLY A 400 82.93 14.05 -63.08
CA GLY A 400 81.96 13.14 -63.68
C GLY A 400 80.65 13.21 -62.91
N ASN A 401 79.54 13.42 -63.61
CA ASN A 401 78.21 13.36 -63.01
C ASN A 401 77.47 12.17 -63.61
N THR A 402 77.07 11.22 -62.77
CA THR A 402 76.25 10.08 -63.20
C THR A 402 74.92 10.14 -62.48
N SER A 403 73.84 10.24 -63.24
CA SER A 403 72.47 10.12 -62.74
C SER A 403 71.84 8.85 -63.29
N ALA A 404 71.21 8.09 -62.41
CA ALA A 404 70.34 6.99 -62.79
C ALA A 404 68.96 7.25 -62.20
N VAL A 405 67.96 7.35 -63.07
CA VAL A 405 66.55 7.46 -62.69
C VAL A 405 65.94 6.11 -62.95
N ASN A 406 65.55 5.41 -61.89
CA ASN A 406 64.76 4.19 -62.04
C ASN A 406 63.32 4.49 -61.61
N ARG A 407 62.38 4.36 -62.56
CA ARG A 407 60.94 4.47 -62.31
C ARG A 407 60.42 3.04 -62.16
N GLY A 408 60.30 2.57 -60.93
CA GLY A 408 59.65 1.30 -60.63
C GLY A 408 58.15 1.44 -60.80
N GLY A 409 57.58 0.63 -61.69
CA GLY A 409 56.13 0.42 -61.81
C GLY A 409 55.59 -0.43 -60.68
#